data_AF-A0AAE4BMS9-F1
#
_entry.id   AF-A0AAE4BMS9-F1
#
_cell.length_a   1.000
_cell.length_b   1.000
_cell.length_c   1.000
_cell.angle_alpha   90.00
_cell.angle_beta   90.00
_cell.angle_gamma   90.00
#
_symmetry.space_group_name_H-M   'P 1'
#
loop_
_entity.id
_entity.type
_entity.pdbx_description
1 polymer ?
#
loop_
_entity_poly.entity_id
_entity_poly.type
_entity_poly.pdbx_seq_one_letter_code
_entity_poly.pdbx_strand_id
1 'polypeptide(L)'
;MPTRAAQRDDALDDSITALIETAQWAAARRTIGEAFRSARTGERFTQLLRWFEALPSADPDDLEAARLHLRLHVNVPLQPDLERVAHVYTQRPATAPSGHAMLAWRLAIGAKQYGGALAHAELALRDVTRLTDYEQALTLRARAQARHRLNRPGWEDDYRAAIRLSDGRARTLTTVEYSVCQLFTERHAHAIELLATAVLEARGDDLEGWVLSTKGHAHLHHAELDEAQDSFEACVRLAPVFRGSGRNGLAAVLRARGDWNRAEALYTQALTRAQHEGNLHHLQQARRGLGHTARLRGQNLRAIEWLTQAALTVPAERDSGQSWVNVDLAAAHVSLPRLDAAHVEDLLSRTGPLVSEDAARAEIVRAELARRQGDHDLAARVLRPLNPRMLWMREEAAALPELFTLLGPDAPRPLPREDTLRVDVTAAGYPDVRVNGRPVTLPDLALVALVALLDAGGTLDAESLADAVRDDAPRAGRQRAQRASRAVQQLRGGLGWPGSVTHAHGRYRLDPGAAWSYDVLNRQRAGEPIPAFLRGVHVFPWVTDREQDLLLEGAG
;
A
#
# COMPACT_ATOMS: atom_id res chain seq x y z
N MET A 1 31.79 -8.18 15.93
CA MET A 1 32.20 -9.49 15.40
C MET A 1 31.41 -9.73 14.13
N PRO A 2 32.04 -9.89 12.95
CA PRO A 2 31.32 -10.18 11.71
C PRO A 2 30.54 -11.49 11.87
N THR A 3 29.38 -11.57 11.22
CA THR A 3 28.56 -12.79 11.20
C THR A 3 29.31 -13.90 10.44
N ARG A 4 29.03 -15.17 10.74
CA ARG A 4 29.65 -16.32 10.03
C ARG A 4 29.44 -16.26 8.50
N ALA A 5 28.36 -15.62 8.05
CA ALA A 5 28.09 -15.39 6.64
C ALA A 5 29.05 -14.35 6.04
N ALA A 6 29.27 -13.22 6.72
CA ALA A 6 30.23 -12.20 6.30
C ALA A 6 31.66 -12.76 6.22
N GLN A 7 32.07 -13.54 7.23
CA GLN A 7 33.38 -14.21 7.23
C GLN A 7 33.56 -15.19 6.07
N ARG A 8 32.48 -15.84 5.61
CA ARG A 8 32.52 -16.75 4.46
C ARG A 8 32.58 -16.00 3.14
N ASP A 9 31.85 -14.90 3.01
CA ASP A 9 31.90 -14.06 1.82
C ASP A 9 33.27 -13.40 1.67
N ASP A 10 33.87 -12.92 2.75
CA ASP A 10 35.24 -12.37 2.78
C ASP A 10 36.27 -13.42 2.31
N ALA A 11 36.16 -14.67 2.80
CA ALA A 11 37.05 -15.75 2.39
C ALA A 11 36.91 -16.14 0.91
N LEU A 12 35.69 -16.08 0.37
CA LEU A 12 35.46 -16.32 -1.06
C LEU A 12 36.00 -15.17 -1.91
N ASP A 13 35.95 -13.93 -1.43
CA ASP A 13 36.45 -12.74 -2.12
C ASP A 13 37.96 -12.73 -2.25
N ASP A 14 38.65 -13.04 -1.15
CA ASP A 14 40.10 -13.21 -1.13
C ASP A 14 40.51 -14.34 -2.09
N SER A 15 39.76 -15.45 -2.09
CA SER A 15 40.01 -16.58 -2.99
C SER A 15 39.80 -16.21 -4.46
N ILE A 16 38.71 -15.53 -4.81
CA ILE A 16 38.44 -15.09 -6.20
C ILE A 16 39.56 -14.16 -6.68
N THR A 17 39.95 -13.19 -5.85
CA THR A 17 41.00 -12.22 -6.19
C THR A 17 42.34 -12.92 -6.42
N ALA A 18 42.77 -13.79 -5.49
CA ALA A 18 44.02 -14.54 -5.62
C ALA A 18 44.03 -15.47 -6.85
N LEU A 19 42.90 -16.11 -7.18
CA LEU A 19 42.78 -16.96 -8.36
C LEU A 19 42.84 -16.14 -9.67
N ILE A 20 42.32 -14.92 -9.68
CA ILE A 20 42.45 -13.99 -10.81
C ILE A 20 43.91 -13.53 -10.97
N GLU A 21 44.56 -13.13 -9.89
CA GLU A 21 45.97 -12.67 -9.91
C GLU A 21 46.93 -13.77 -10.36
N THR A 22 46.66 -15.01 -9.97
CA THR A 22 47.46 -16.19 -10.36
C THR A 22 47.03 -16.83 -11.69
N ALA A 23 46.14 -16.17 -12.45
CA ALA A 23 45.64 -16.62 -13.74
C ALA A 23 44.96 -18.01 -13.75
N GLN A 24 44.39 -18.42 -12.62
CA GLN A 24 43.66 -19.69 -12.47
C GLN A 24 42.17 -19.53 -12.85
N TRP A 25 41.91 -19.15 -14.10
CA TRP A 25 40.59 -18.70 -14.59
C TRP A 25 39.44 -19.68 -14.37
N ALA A 26 39.66 -20.98 -14.60
CA ALA A 26 38.63 -22.00 -14.42
C ALA A 26 38.27 -22.19 -12.93
N ALA A 27 39.25 -22.09 -12.04
CA ALA A 27 39.02 -22.14 -10.60
C ALA A 27 38.30 -20.87 -10.14
N ALA A 28 38.74 -19.70 -10.59
CA ALA A 28 38.08 -18.43 -10.29
C ALA A 28 36.59 -18.46 -10.67
N ARG A 29 36.27 -18.96 -11.88
CA ARG A 29 34.87 -19.09 -12.35
C ARG A 29 34.04 -20.01 -11.46
N ARG A 30 34.59 -21.15 -11.03
CA ARG A 30 33.90 -22.05 -10.09
C ARG A 30 33.66 -21.39 -8.73
N THR A 31 34.64 -20.66 -8.20
CA THR A 31 34.52 -19.95 -6.93
C THR A 31 33.49 -18.82 -7.01
N ILE A 32 33.43 -18.07 -8.11
CA ILE A 32 32.35 -17.11 -8.37
C ILE A 32 30.99 -17.81 -8.37
N GLY A 33 30.87 -18.98 -9.00
CA GLY A 33 29.65 -19.79 -8.98
C GLY A 33 29.26 -20.26 -7.57
N GLU A 34 30.22 -20.50 -6.68
CA GLU A 34 29.94 -20.79 -5.28
C GLU A 34 29.46 -19.55 -4.51
N ALA A 35 30.15 -18.44 -4.66
CA ALA A 35 29.77 -17.16 -4.06
C ALA A 35 28.38 -16.69 -4.53
N PHE A 36 28.04 -16.96 -5.79
CA PHE A 36 26.69 -16.68 -6.31
C PHE A 36 25.60 -17.42 -5.52
N ARG A 37 25.84 -18.66 -5.05
CA ARG A 37 24.84 -19.41 -4.28
C ARG A 37 24.57 -18.82 -2.89
N SER A 38 25.57 -18.17 -2.29
CA SER A 38 25.41 -17.47 -1.00
C SER A 38 24.96 -16.02 -1.16
N ALA A 39 25.13 -15.40 -2.33
CA ALA A 39 24.78 -14.01 -2.58
C ALA A 39 23.28 -13.72 -2.35
N ARG A 40 22.99 -12.58 -1.72
CA ARG A 40 21.63 -12.13 -1.39
C ARG A 40 21.33 -10.68 -1.78
N THR A 41 22.32 -9.89 -2.17
CA THR A 41 22.17 -8.46 -2.43
C THR A 41 22.56 -8.10 -3.86
N GLY A 42 21.91 -7.08 -4.43
CA GLY A 42 22.22 -6.57 -5.77
C GLY A 42 23.68 -6.13 -5.91
N GLU A 43 24.23 -5.47 -4.90
CA GLU A 43 25.65 -5.07 -4.86
C GLU A 43 26.59 -6.26 -4.96
N ARG A 44 26.28 -7.35 -4.25
CA ARG A 44 27.04 -8.59 -4.31
C ARG A 44 26.98 -9.21 -5.71
N PHE A 45 25.81 -9.25 -6.33
CA PHE A 45 25.69 -9.73 -7.72
C PHE A 45 26.47 -8.85 -8.70
N THR A 46 26.48 -7.53 -8.51
CA THR A 46 27.28 -6.59 -9.33
C THR A 46 28.78 -6.81 -9.17
N GLN A 47 29.26 -7.11 -7.96
CA GLN A 47 30.66 -7.44 -7.72
C GLN A 47 31.05 -8.76 -8.40
N LEU A 48 30.24 -9.82 -8.20
CA LEU A 48 30.48 -11.12 -8.82
C LEU A 48 30.43 -11.05 -10.36
N LEU A 49 29.53 -10.26 -10.92
CA LEU A 49 29.46 -10.03 -12.37
C LEU A 49 30.73 -9.35 -12.89
N ARG A 50 31.20 -8.29 -12.21
CA ARG A 50 32.44 -7.60 -12.58
C ARG A 50 33.65 -8.55 -12.59
N TRP A 51 33.77 -9.41 -11.59
CA TRP A 51 34.84 -10.42 -11.58
C TRP A 51 34.67 -11.43 -12.71
N PHE A 52 33.45 -11.89 -12.97
CA PHE A 52 33.19 -12.85 -14.05
C PHE A 52 33.56 -12.26 -15.42
N GLU A 53 33.21 -11.01 -15.69
CA GLU A 53 33.50 -10.30 -16.95
C GLU A 53 34.98 -9.92 -17.10
N ALA A 54 35.74 -9.87 -16.01
CA ALA A 54 37.19 -9.68 -16.03
C ALA A 54 37.98 -10.95 -16.40
N LEU A 55 37.35 -12.13 -16.31
CA LEU A 55 37.97 -13.39 -16.74
C LEU A 55 38.04 -13.47 -18.27
N PRO A 56 39.01 -14.20 -18.85
CA PRO A 56 38.97 -14.55 -20.26
C PRO A 56 37.63 -15.20 -20.63
N SER A 57 37.09 -14.84 -21.79
CA SER A 57 35.79 -15.34 -22.25
C SER A 57 35.75 -16.86 -22.20
N ALA A 58 34.73 -17.41 -21.52
CA ALA A 58 34.47 -18.84 -21.55
C ALA A 58 34.18 -19.29 -22.98
N ASP A 59 34.34 -20.59 -23.24
CA ASP A 59 33.80 -21.20 -24.45
C ASP A 59 32.30 -20.85 -24.53
N PRO A 60 31.81 -20.23 -25.63
CA PRO A 60 30.40 -19.91 -25.79
C PRO A 60 29.46 -21.13 -25.72
N ASP A 61 29.99 -22.34 -25.91
CA ASP A 61 29.27 -23.60 -25.79
C ASP A 61 29.39 -24.24 -24.38
N ASP A 62 30.17 -23.65 -23.46
CA ASP A 62 30.18 -24.02 -22.03
C ASP A 62 28.87 -23.56 -21.36
N LEU A 63 27.92 -24.49 -21.27
CA LEU A 63 26.58 -24.25 -20.74
C LEU A 63 26.59 -23.75 -19.29
N GLU A 64 27.47 -24.27 -18.44
CA GLU A 64 27.51 -23.88 -17.03
C GLU A 64 28.07 -22.46 -16.87
N ALA A 65 29.10 -22.10 -17.64
CA ALA A 65 29.60 -20.73 -17.67
C ALA A 65 28.56 -19.75 -18.23
N ALA A 66 27.87 -20.13 -19.31
CA ALA A 66 26.81 -19.31 -19.91
C ALA A 66 25.64 -19.08 -18.92
N ARG A 67 25.20 -20.12 -18.23
CA ARG A 67 24.16 -20.03 -17.19
C ARG A 67 24.57 -19.12 -16.04
N LEU A 68 25.79 -19.26 -15.53
CA LEU A 68 26.29 -18.39 -14.47
C LEU A 68 26.32 -16.92 -14.92
N HIS A 69 26.82 -16.66 -16.13
CA HIS A 69 26.88 -15.32 -16.71
C HIS A 69 25.47 -14.70 -16.82
N LEU A 70 24.53 -15.43 -17.41
CA LEU A 70 23.14 -15.02 -17.56
C LEU A 70 22.47 -14.75 -16.21
N ARG A 71 22.65 -15.63 -15.22
CA ARG A 71 22.07 -15.47 -13.88
C ARG A 71 22.65 -14.28 -13.13
N LEU A 72 23.93 -13.99 -13.29
CA LEU A 72 24.54 -12.78 -12.73
C LEU A 72 23.87 -11.53 -13.31
N HIS A 73 23.71 -11.43 -14.63
CA HIS A 73 23.01 -10.31 -15.27
C HIS A 73 21.56 -10.16 -14.80
N VAL A 74 20.81 -11.26 -14.63
CA VAL A 74 19.42 -11.24 -14.16
C VAL A 74 19.28 -10.70 -12.73
N ASN A 75 20.25 -10.98 -11.85
CA ASN A 75 20.18 -10.60 -10.44
C ASN A 75 20.82 -9.23 -10.14
N VAL A 76 21.48 -8.61 -11.13
CA VAL A 76 21.96 -7.22 -11.04
C VAL A 76 20.80 -6.25 -11.30
N PRO A 77 20.44 -5.36 -10.35
CA PRO A 77 19.40 -4.38 -10.56
C PRO A 77 19.71 -3.45 -11.75
N LEU A 78 18.71 -3.20 -12.60
CA LEU A 78 18.79 -2.27 -13.75
C LEU A 78 19.87 -2.59 -14.78
N GLN A 79 20.29 -3.85 -14.91
CA GLN A 79 21.36 -4.22 -15.84
C GLN A 79 20.96 -4.03 -17.33
N PRO A 80 21.60 -3.11 -18.07
CA PRO A 80 21.22 -2.81 -19.46
C PRO A 80 21.71 -3.88 -20.44
N ASP A 81 22.77 -4.62 -20.10
CA ASP A 81 23.44 -5.56 -21.01
C ASP A 81 22.79 -6.94 -21.12
N LEU A 82 21.83 -7.28 -20.26
CA LEU A 82 21.22 -8.62 -20.22
C LEU A 82 20.67 -9.04 -21.59
N GLU A 83 19.99 -8.13 -22.30
CA GLU A 83 19.39 -8.44 -23.60
C GLU A 83 20.46 -8.75 -24.65
N ARG A 84 21.51 -7.94 -24.69
CA ARG A 84 22.66 -8.13 -25.60
C ARG A 84 23.37 -9.45 -25.31
N VAL A 85 23.68 -9.71 -24.04
CA VAL A 85 24.38 -10.94 -23.61
C VAL A 85 23.53 -12.17 -23.88
N ALA A 86 22.25 -12.14 -23.54
CA ALA A 86 21.35 -13.27 -23.78
C ALA A 86 21.19 -13.54 -25.29
N HIS A 87 21.13 -12.50 -26.13
CA HIS A 87 21.07 -12.66 -27.57
C HIS A 87 22.29 -13.43 -28.12
N VAL A 88 23.50 -13.18 -27.62
CA VAL A 88 24.71 -13.93 -28.03
C VAL A 88 24.53 -15.42 -27.76
N TYR A 89 24.00 -15.80 -26.60
CA TYR A 89 23.76 -17.21 -26.25
C TYR A 89 22.60 -17.83 -27.05
N THR A 90 21.61 -17.04 -27.51
CA THR A 90 20.55 -17.56 -28.39
C THR A 90 21.04 -18.06 -29.74
N GLN A 91 22.20 -17.59 -30.21
CA GLN A 91 22.76 -17.98 -31.50
C GLN A 91 23.51 -19.32 -31.46
N ARG A 92 23.58 -19.98 -30.29
CA ARG A 92 24.37 -21.20 -30.06
C ARG A 92 23.47 -22.36 -29.63
N PRO A 93 23.46 -23.51 -30.32
CA PRO A 93 22.53 -24.60 -30.01
C PRO A 93 22.59 -25.13 -28.56
N ALA A 94 23.78 -25.13 -27.94
CA ALA A 94 23.95 -25.62 -26.58
C ALA A 94 23.32 -24.69 -25.53
N THR A 95 23.45 -23.37 -25.72
CA THR A 95 23.06 -22.34 -24.73
C THR A 95 21.78 -21.59 -25.10
N ALA A 96 21.24 -21.82 -26.31
CA ALA A 96 20.07 -21.12 -26.82
C ALA A 96 18.82 -21.24 -25.93
N PRO A 97 18.46 -22.41 -25.37
CA PRO A 97 17.31 -22.49 -24.47
C PRO A 97 17.44 -21.57 -23.25
N SER A 98 18.60 -21.55 -22.59
CA SER A 98 18.89 -20.66 -21.47
C SER A 98 18.88 -19.18 -21.88
N GLY A 99 19.48 -18.84 -23.02
CA GLY A 99 19.45 -17.47 -23.56
C GLY A 99 18.01 -17.00 -23.82
N HIS A 100 17.18 -17.83 -24.44
CA HIS A 100 15.78 -17.53 -24.70
C HIS A 100 14.96 -17.41 -23.40
N ALA A 101 15.22 -18.23 -22.40
CA ALA A 101 14.56 -18.15 -21.08
C ALA A 101 14.77 -16.76 -20.44
N MET A 102 16.00 -16.26 -20.47
CA MET A 102 16.34 -14.96 -19.86
C MET A 102 15.80 -13.78 -20.66
N LEU A 103 15.81 -13.86 -22.01
CA LEU A 103 15.17 -12.86 -22.86
C LEU A 103 13.66 -12.81 -22.62
N ALA A 104 13.01 -13.96 -22.52
CA ALA A 104 11.57 -14.02 -22.25
C ALA A 104 11.21 -13.27 -20.96
N TRP A 105 11.95 -13.54 -19.88
CA TRP A 105 11.76 -12.86 -18.60
C TRP A 105 12.02 -11.36 -18.69
N ARG A 106 13.14 -10.96 -19.29
CA ARG A 106 13.54 -9.56 -19.42
C ARG A 106 12.52 -8.75 -20.22
N LEU A 107 12.03 -9.30 -21.32
CA LEU A 107 11.03 -8.67 -22.17
C LEU A 107 9.67 -8.58 -21.48
N ALA A 108 9.25 -9.60 -20.74
CA ALA A 108 7.96 -9.60 -20.04
C ALA A 108 7.94 -8.62 -18.86
N ILE A 109 8.95 -8.71 -17.99
CA ILE A 109 8.97 -8.00 -16.70
C ILE A 109 9.60 -6.61 -16.82
N GLY A 110 10.72 -6.49 -17.55
CA GLY A 110 11.47 -5.24 -17.69
C GLY A 110 10.89 -4.33 -18.77
N ALA A 111 10.89 -4.81 -20.01
CA ALA A 111 10.50 -4.00 -21.18
C ALA A 111 8.98 -3.96 -21.44
N LYS A 112 8.20 -4.85 -20.81
CA LYS A 112 6.76 -5.05 -21.06
C LYS A 112 6.43 -5.31 -22.54
N GLN A 113 7.35 -5.94 -23.26
CA GLN A 113 7.23 -6.33 -24.67
C GLN A 113 6.69 -7.76 -24.77
N TYR A 114 5.40 -7.92 -24.49
CA TYR A 114 4.77 -9.24 -24.30
C TYR A 114 4.82 -10.13 -25.56
N GLY A 115 4.77 -9.57 -26.77
CA GLY A 115 4.88 -10.34 -28.02
C GLY A 115 6.24 -11.02 -28.17
N GLY A 116 7.32 -10.27 -27.99
CA GLY A 116 8.69 -10.82 -28.02
C GLY A 116 8.96 -11.77 -26.85
N ALA A 117 8.44 -11.45 -25.67
CA ALA A 117 8.54 -12.33 -24.50
C ALA A 117 7.89 -13.70 -24.75
N LEU A 118 6.70 -13.72 -25.33
CA LEU A 118 5.99 -14.97 -25.68
C LEU A 118 6.79 -15.80 -26.69
N ALA A 119 7.30 -15.17 -27.76
CA ALA A 119 8.08 -15.85 -28.79
C ALA A 119 9.34 -16.52 -28.22
N HIS A 120 10.10 -15.79 -27.38
CA HIS A 120 11.28 -16.36 -26.73
C HIS A 120 10.93 -17.44 -25.71
N ALA A 121 9.85 -17.28 -24.95
CA ALA A 121 9.42 -18.31 -24.00
C ALA A 121 9.04 -19.62 -24.72
N GLU A 122 8.38 -19.53 -25.87
CA GLU A 122 8.05 -20.70 -26.68
C GLU A 122 9.29 -21.37 -27.27
N LEU A 123 10.29 -20.61 -27.71
CA LEU A 123 11.57 -21.14 -28.19
C LEU A 123 12.34 -21.88 -27.08
N ALA A 124 12.44 -21.30 -25.89
CA ALA A 124 13.10 -21.93 -24.74
C ALA A 124 12.43 -23.25 -24.34
N LEU A 125 11.09 -23.29 -24.35
CA LEU A 125 10.32 -24.47 -23.92
C LEU A 125 10.20 -25.57 -24.98
N ARG A 126 10.82 -25.44 -26.17
CA ARG A 126 10.89 -26.53 -27.16
C ARG A 126 11.75 -27.70 -26.71
N ASP A 127 12.79 -27.44 -25.91
CA ASP A 127 13.66 -28.45 -25.34
C ASP A 127 13.82 -28.21 -23.82
N VAL A 128 12.77 -28.56 -23.08
CA VAL A 128 12.76 -28.43 -21.62
C VAL A 128 13.85 -29.25 -20.92
N THR A 129 14.38 -30.30 -21.57
CA THR A 129 15.42 -31.16 -20.97
C THR A 129 16.76 -30.45 -20.81
N ARG A 130 16.95 -29.35 -21.53
CA ARG A 130 18.13 -28.48 -21.43
C ARG A 130 17.95 -27.30 -20.48
N LEU A 131 16.80 -27.17 -19.86
CA LEU A 131 16.54 -26.13 -18.85
C LEU A 131 16.69 -26.73 -17.45
N THR A 132 17.24 -25.93 -16.54
CA THR A 132 17.08 -26.18 -15.11
C THR A 132 15.67 -25.86 -14.65
N ASP A 133 15.23 -26.40 -13.50
CA ASP A 133 13.92 -26.08 -12.91
C ASP A 133 13.72 -24.56 -12.74
N TYR A 134 14.77 -23.85 -12.33
CA TYR A 134 14.75 -22.39 -12.23
C TYR A 134 14.48 -21.72 -13.58
N GLU A 135 15.20 -22.10 -14.63
CA GLU A 135 15.03 -21.51 -15.97
C GLU A 135 13.65 -21.86 -16.55
N GLN A 136 13.20 -23.09 -16.36
CA GLN A 136 11.88 -23.52 -16.81
C GLN A 136 10.78 -22.76 -16.07
N ALA A 137 10.87 -22.63 -14.74
CA ALA A 137 9.92 -21.86 -13.94
C ALA A 137 9.88 -20.39 -14.34
N LEU A 138 11.06 -19.77 -14.51
CA LEU A 138 11.20 -18.37 -14.95
C LEU A 138 10.56 -18.16 -16.32
N THR A 139 10.80 -19.09 -17.25
CA THR A 139 10.25 -19.04 -18.61
C THR A 139 8.74 -19.21 -18.62
N LEU A 140 8.21 -20.16 -17.84
CA LEU A 140 6.77 -20.39 -17.69
C LEU A 140 6.09 -19.18 -17.07
N ARG A 141 6.67 -18.58 -16.02
CA ARG A 141 6.19 -17.33 -15.42
C ARG A 141 6.13 -16.19 -16.45
N ALA A 142 7.19 -15.99 -17.23
CA ALA A 142 7.23 -14.98 -18.29
C ALA A 142 6.18 -15.24 -19.39
N ARG A 143 6.03 -16.50 -19.82
CA ARG A 143 5.03 -16.91 -20.80
C ARG A 143 3.62 -16.68 -20.30
N ALA A 144 3.35 -17.02 -19.04
CA ALA A 144 2.07 -16.82 -18.40
C ALA A 144 1.68 -15.35 -18.40
N GLN A 145 2.59 -14.47 -17.96
CA GLN A 145 2.36 -13.03 -17.94
C GLN A 145 2.11 -12.48 -19.36
N ALA A 146 2.92 -12.90 -20.34
CA ALA A 146 2.77 -12.48 -21.73
C ALA A 146 1.42 -12.94 -22.32
N ARG A 147 1.04 -14.20 -22.09
CA ARG A 147 -0.25 -14.76 -22.53
C ARG A 147 -1.42 -14.01 -21.90
N HIS A 148 -1.39 -13.79 -20.59
CA HIS A 148 -2.43 -13.01 -19.89
C HIS A 148 -2.57 -11.61 -20.49
N ARG A 149 -1.46 -10.88 -20.68
CA ARG A 149 -1.46 -9.51 -21.23
C ARG A 149 -1.88 -9.44 -22.70
N LEU A 150 -1.64 -10.49 -23.47
CA LEU A 150 -2.06 -10.61 -24.87
C LEU A 150 -3.42 -11.30 -25.03
N ASN A 151 -4.14 -11.54 -23.93
CA ASN A 151 -5.43 -12.25 -23.90
C ASN A 151 -5.40 -13.60 -24.64
N ARG A 152 -4.34 -14.39 -24.40
CA ARG A 152 -4.15 -15.74 -24.94
C ARG A 152 -4.41 -16.80 -23.86
N PRO A 153 -5.04 -17.94 -24.17
CA PRO A 153 -5.32 -18.99 -23.19
C PRO A 153 -4.04 -19.68 -22.69
N GLY A 154 -4.16 -20.48 -21.62
CA GLY A 154 -3.08 -21.33 -21.08
C GLY A 154 -2.13 -20.64 -20.09
N TRP A 155 -2.35 -19.36 -19.76
CA TRP A 155 -1.53 -18.63 -18.80
C TRP A 155 -1.65 -19.18 -17.36
N GLU A 156 -2.82 -19.68 -16.97
CA GLU A 156 -3.03 -20.28 -15.64
C GLU A 156 -2.20 -21.56 -15.44
N ASP A 157 -2.19 -22.43 -16.46
CA ASP A 157 -1.40 -23.67 -16.44
C ASP A 157 0.09 -23.38 -16.33
N ASP A 158 0.55 -22.35 -17.05
CA ASP A 158 1.92 -21.89 -16.99
C ASP A 158 2.31 -21.39 -15.59
N TYR A 159 1.46 -20.57 -14.95
CA TYR A 159 1.70 -20.13 -13.57
C TYR A 159 1.70 -21.31 -12.59
N ARG A 160 0.74 -22.24 -12.69
CA ARG A 160 0.69 -23.43 -11.83
C ARG A 160 1.93 -24.30 -12.00
N ALA A 161 2.41 -24.47 -13.23
CA ALA A 161 3.64 -25.20 -13.52
C ALA A 161 4.88 -24.47 -12.97
N ALA A 162 4.97 -23.15 -13.16
CA ALA A 162 6.05 -22.34 -12.60
C ALA A 162 6.12 -22.41 -11.06
N ILE A 163 4.96 -22.37 -10.38
CA ILE A 163 4.86 -22.49 -8.92
C ILE A 163 5.32 -23.87 -8.43
N ARG A 164 5.05 -24.96 -9.18
CA ARG A 164 5.53 -26.31 -8.83
C ARG A 164 7.04 -26.46 -8.96
N LEU A 165 7.65 -25.77 -9.92
CA LEU A 165 9.09 -25.81 -10.20
C LEU A 165 9.90 -24.79 -9.38
N SER A 166 9.23 -23.88 -8.67
CA SER A 166 9.87 -22.84 -7.87
C SER A 166 9.80 -23.13 -6.38
N ASP A 167 10.76 -22.59 -5.65
CA ASP A 167 10.89 -22.64 -4.20
C ASP A 167 11.27 -21.26 -3.61
N GLY A 168 11.05 -21.11 -2.31
CA GLY A 168 11.34 -19.89 -1.55
C GLY A 168 10.79 -18.61 -2.20
N ARG A 169 11.66 -17.59 -2.30
CA ARG A 169 11.31 -16.26 -2.85
C ARG A 169 10.71 -16.32 -4.25
N ALA A 170 11.26 -17.16 -5.13
CA ALA A 170 10.81 -17.25 -6.53
C ALA A 170 9.37 -17.78 -6.61
N ARG A 171 9.05 -18.78 -5.78
CA ARG A 171 7.70 -19.30 -5.65
C ARG A 171 6.73 -18.25 -5.14
N THR A 172 7.06 -17.57 -4.04
CA THR A 172 6.24 -16.49 -3.46
C THR A 172 5.90 -15.43 -4.50
N LEU A 173 6.90 -14.91 -5.23
CA LEU A 173 6.70 -13.90 -6.27
C LEU A 173 5.79 -14.40 -7.39
N THR A 174 5.98 -15.66 -7.83
CA THR A 174 5.15 -16.27 -8.87
C THR A 174 3.70 -16.46 -8.40
N THR A 175 3.50 -16.87 -7.15
CA THR A 175 2.17 -17.02 -6.52
C THR A 175 1.44 -15.69 -6.45
N VAL A 176 2.12 -14.60 -6.07
CA VAL A 176 1.51 -13.26 -6.02
C VAL A 176 1.19 -12.74 -7.42
N GLU A 177 2.05 -12.95 -8.41
CA GLU A 177 1.72 -12.54 -9.79
C GLU A 177 0.51 -13.29 -10.34
N TYR A 178 0.43 -14.59 -10.07
CA TYR A 178 -0.70 -15.42 -10.48
C TYR A 178 -2.00 -14.96 -9.82
N SER A 179 -1.95 -14.59 -8.53
CA SER A 179 -3.13 -14.07 -7.84
C SER A 179 -3.56 -12.72 -8.41
N VAL A 180 -2.63 -11.80 -8.67
CA VAL A 180 -2.92 -10.47 -9.24
C VAL A 180 -3.62 -10.57 -10.60
N CYS A 181 -3.25 -11.55 -11.44
CA CYS A 181 -3.94 -11.78 -12.71
C CYS A 181 -5.41 -12.21 -12.53
N GLN A 182 -5.76 -12.80 -11.39
CA GLN A 182 -7.10 -13.30 -11.10
C GLN A 182 -7.96 -12.34 -10.28
N LEU A 183 -7.36 -11.33 -9.65
CA LEU A 183 -8.07 -10.41 -8.72
C LEU A 183 -9.31 -9.77 -9.35
N PHE A 184 -9.25 -9.36 -10.61
CA PHE A 184 -10.35 -8.65 -11.27
C PHE A 184 -11.25 -9.56 -12.10
N THR A 185 -11.23 -10.87 -11.81
CA THR A 185 -12.03 -11.89 -12.48
C THR A 185 -13.02 -12.51 -11.51
N GLU A 186 -13.88 -13.41 -11.99
CA GLU A 186 -14.78 -14.21 -11.13
C GLU A 186 -14.03 -15.11 -10.12
N ARG A 187 -12.70 -15.20 -10.22
CA ARG A 187 -11.83 -16.02 -9.36
C ARG A 187 -11.20 -15.26 -8.19
N HIS A 188 -11.77 -14.14 -7.77
CA HIS A 188 -11.30 -13.36 -6.60
C HIS A 188 -11.02 -14.24 -5.37
N ALA A 189 -11.94 -15.14 -5.01
CA ALA A 189 -11.76 -16.03 -3.85
C ALA A 189 -10.47 -16.88 -3.95
N HIS A 190 -10.20 -17.45 -5.13
CA HIS A 190 -8.97 -18.21 -5.35
C HIS A 190 -7.72 -17.32 -5.32
N ALA A 191 -7.82 -16.08 -5.83
CA ALA A 191 -6.73 -15.12 -5.73
C ALA A 191 -6.40 -14.78 -4.26
N ILE A 192 -7.40 -14.65 -3.40
CA ILE A 192 -7.22 -14.46 -1.95
C ILE A 192 -6.56 -15.67 -1.29
N GLU A 193 -6.94 -16.90 -1.67
CA GLU A 193 -6.28 -18.13 -1.19
C GLU A 193 -4.79 -18.14 -1.56
N LEU A 194 -4.46 -17.84 -2.82
CA LEU A 194 -3.07 -17.75 -3.28
C LEU A 194 -2.29 -16.68 -2.51
N LEU A 195 -2.88 -15.52 -2.25
CA LEU A 195 -2.26 -14.47 -1.44
C LEU A 195 -2.06 -14.91 0.01
N ALA A 196 -2.99 -15.65 0.60
CA ALA A 196 -2.83 -16.22 1.94
C ALA A 196 -1.68 -17.23 2.00
N THR A 197 -1.53 -18.10 0.99
CA THR A 197 -0.38 -18.99 0.86
C THR A 197 0.92 -18.19 0.74
N ALA A 198 0.96 -17.17 -0.13
CA ALA A 198 2.15 -16.35 -0.31
C ALA A 198 2.56 -15.58 0.97
N VAL A 199 1.61 -15.13 1.80
CA VAL A 199 1.90 -14.51 3.10
C VAL A 199 2.60 -15.49 4.04
N LEU A 200 2.16 -16.75 4.07
CA LEU A 200 2.80 -17.78 4.88
C LEU A 200 4.22 -18.09 4.39
N GLU A 201 4.41 -18.18 3.08
CA GLU A 201 5.71 -18.42 2.45
C GLU A 201 6.69 -17.24 2.64
N ALA A 202 6.18 -16.00 2.72
CA ALA A 202 6.98 -14.78 2.88
C ALA A 202 7.32 -14.45 4.35
N ARG A 203 6.83 -15.22 5.33
CA ARG A 203 6.95 -14.84 6.76
C ARG A 203 8.41 -14.67 7.18
N GLY A 204 8.74 -13.49 7.71
CA GLY A 204 10.10 -13.13 8.13
C GLY A 204 11.04 -12.73 6.99
N ASP A 205 10.57 -12.70 5.74
CA ASP A 205 11.27 -12.17 4.57
C ASP A 205 10.90 -10.69 4.31
N ASP A 206 11.71 -9.98 3.54
CA ASP A 206 11.47 -8.61 3.09
C ASP A 206 10.25 -8.48 2.14
N LEU A 207 9.67 -9.60 1.70
CA LEU A 207 8.46 -9.60 0.88
C LEU A 207 7.18 -9.57 1.70
N GLU A 208 7.21 -9.95 2.99
CA GLU A 208 5.99 -10.16 3.79
C GLU A 208 5.07 -8.95 3.75
N GLY A 209 5.62 -7.74 3.93
CA GLY A 209 4.85 -6.51 3.92
C GLY A 209 4.25 -6.17 2.56
N TRP A 210 4.93 -6.51 1.45
CA TRP A 210 4.40 -6.34 0.10
C TRP A 210 3.27 -7.33 -0.21
N VAL A 211 3.40 -8.59 0.22
CA VAL A 211 2.34 -9.58 0.03
C VAL A 211 1.10 -9.21 0.86
N LEU A 212 1.29 -8.79 2.12
CA LEU A 212 0.21 -8.32 2.98
C LEU A 212 -0.51 -7.09 2.41
N SER A 213 0.23 -6.10 1.89
CA SER A 213 -0.41 -4.94 1.27
C SER A 213 -1.15 -5.30 -0.02
N THR A 214 -0.60 -6.22 -0.82
CA THR A 214 -1.28 -6.74 -2.02
C THR A 214 -2.58 -7.46 -1.66
N LYS A 215 -2.56 -8.29 -0.61
CA LYS A 215 -3.78 -8.92 -0.06
C LYS A 215 -4.79 -7.89 0.46
N GLY A 216 -4.31 -6.86 1.17
CA GLY A 216 -5.16 -5.75 1.61
C GLY A 216 -5.85 -5.04 0.44
N HIS A 217 -5.11 -4.75 -0.64
CA HIS A 217 -5.68 -4.15 -1.85
C HIS A 217 -6.69 -5.07 -2.55
N ALA A 218 -6.42 -6.37 -2.60
CA ALA A 218 -7.34 -7.36 -3.17
C ALA A 218 -8.72 -7.35 -2.47
N HIS A 219 -8.73 -7.40 -1.14
CA HIS A 219 -9.95 -7.26 -0.33
C HIS A 219 -10.60 -5.88 -0.54
N LEU A 220 -9.79 -4.81 -0.52
CA LEU A 220 -10.26 -3.45 -0.69
C LEU A 220 -10.99 -3.25 -2.03
N HIS A 221 -10.48 -3.80 -3.14
CA HIS A 221 -11.12 -3.67 -4.45
C HIS A 221 -12.54 -4.28 -4.48
N HIS A 222 -12.80 -5.31 -3.67
CA HIS A 222 -14.12 -5.94 -3.52
C HIS A 222 -14.95 -5.36 -2.37
N ALA A 223 -14.48 -4.27 -1.76
CA ALA A 223 -15.08 -3.63 -0.59
C ALA A 223 -15.25 -4.58 0.62
N GLU A 224 -14.34 -5.54 0.77
CA GLU A 224 -14.16 -6.40 1.95
C GLU A 224 -13.34 -5.61 2.98
N LEU A 225 -13.97 -4.62 3.61
CA LEU A 225 -13.28 -3.54 4.33
C LEU A 225 -12.66 -3.97 5.66
N ASP A 226 -13.14 -5.05 6.29
CA ASP A 226 -12.58 -5.55 7.55
C ASP A 226 -11.31 -6.37 7.26
N GLU A 227 -11.37 -7.29 6.29
CA GLU A 227 -10.25 -8.12 5.85
C GLU A 227 -9.11 -7.28 5.22
N ALA A 228 -9.48 -6.23 4.47
CA ALA A 228 -8.52 -5.25 3.96
C ALA A 228 -7.79 -4.55 5.11
N GLN A 229 -8.52 -4.12 6.14
CA GLN A 229 -7.93 -3.47 7.30
C GLN A 229 -6.97 -4.40 8.03
N ASP A 230 -7.38 -5.62 8.36
CA ASP A 230 -6.54 -6.58 9.07
C ASP A 230 -5.21 -6.82 8.36
N SER A 231 -5.26 -6.93 7.03
CA SER A 231 -4.08 -7.11 6.17
C SER A 231 -3.15 -5.88 6.21
N PHE A 232 -3.71 -4.67 6.13
CA PHE A 232 -2.90 -3.45 6.18
C PHE A 232 -2.36 -3.15 7.59
N GLU A 233 -3.11 -3.44 8.65
CA GLU A 233 -2.62 -3.31 10.03
C GLU A 233 -1.48 -4.30 10.29
N ALA A 234 -1.60 -5.54 9.80
CA ALA A 234 -0.51 -6.50 9.84
C ALA A 234 0.73 -5.97 9.10
N CYS A 235 0.55 -5.38 7.90
CA CYS A 235 1.63 -4.74 7.14
C CYS A 235 2.30 -3.59 7.93
N VAL A 236 1.52 -2.73 8.62
CA VAL A 236 2.05 -1.61 9.42
C VAL A 236 2.82 -2.08 10.65
N ARG A 237 2.44 -3.23 11.24
CA ARG A 237 3.14 -3.83 12.40
C ARG A 237 4.51 -4.42 12.04
N LEU A 238 4.81 -4.63 10.76
CA LEU A 238 6.12 -5.09 10.30
C LEU A 238 7.19 -3.98 10.36
N ALA A 239 8.35 -4.26 9.74
CA ALA A 239 9.47 -3.35 9.66
C ALA A 239 9.04 -1.96 9.11
N PRO A 240 9.70 -0.86 9.55
CA PRO A 240 9.29 0.49 9.20
C PRO A 240 9.07 0.71 7.70
N VAL A 241 9.89 0.11 6.82
CA VAL A 241 9.81 0.25 5.35
C VAL A 241 8.41 -0.03 4.78
N PHE A 242 7.62 -0.92 5.38
CA PHE A 242 6.28 -1.26 4.89
C PHE A 242 5.18 -0.30 5.34
N ARG A 243 5.44 0.52 6.36
CA ARG A 243 4.42 1.41 6.94
C ARG A 243 3.85 2.40 5.93
N GLY A 244 4.61 2.81 4.91
CA GLY A 244 4.10 3.69 3.85
C GLY A 244 2.95 3.04 3.07
N SER A 245 3.17 1.83 2.55
CA SER A 245 2.15 1.07 1.81
C SER A 245 0.98 0.68 2.72
N GLY A 246 1.25 0.16 3.91
CA GLY A 246 0.20 -0.19 4.88
C GLY A 246 -0.68 1.00 5.29
N ARG A 247 -0.08 2.18 5.55
CA ARG A 247 -0.85 3.39 5.90
C ARG A 247 -1.70 3.92 4.74
N ASN A 248 -1.19 3.88 3.52
CA ASN A 248 -1.98 4.25 2.33
C ASN A 248 -3.20 3.34 2.17
N GLY A 249 -3.03 2.03 2.41
CA GLY A 249 -4.12 1.06 2.41
C GLY A 249 -5.15 1.31 3.51
N LEU A 250 -4.71 1.51 4.75
CA LEU A 250 -5.61 1.87 5.87
C LEU A 250 -6.37 3.16 5.61
N ALA A 251 -5.70 4.18 5.06
CA ALA A 251 -6.35 5.43 4.68
C ALA A 251 -7.46 5.21 3.64
N ALA A 252 -7.24 4.32 2.67
CA ALA A 252 -8.26 3.96 1.68
C ALA A 252 -9.46 3.23 2.31
N VAL A 253 -9.22 2.33 3.28
CA VAL A 253 -10.30 1.67 4.04
C VAL A 253 -11.12 2.71 4.82
N LEU A 254 -10.45 3.63 5.54
CA LEU A 254 -11.12 4.68 6.30
C LEU A 254 -11.94 5.61 5.39
N ARG A 255 -11.39 5.98 4.23
CA ARG A 255 -12.11 6.74 3.20
C ARG A 255 -13.35 6.01 2.69
N ALA A 256 -13.25 4.70 2.43
CA ALA A 256 -14.40 3.90 2.01
C ALA A 256 -15.54 3.92 3.05
N ARG A 257 -15.20 4.01 4.35
CA ARG A 257 -16.12 4.13 5.48
C ARG A 257 -16.57 5.56 5.80
N GLY A 258 -16.08 6.55 5.06
CA GLY A 258 -16.39 7.96 5.32
C GLY A 258 -15.66 8.58 6.52
N ASP A 259 -14.64 7.91 7.06
CA ASP A 259 -13.80 8.45 8.14
C ASP A 259 -12.72 9.40 7.57
N TRP A 260 -13.19 10.51 7.02
CA TRP A 260 -12.42 11.41 6.17
C TRP A 260 -11.20 12.00 6.88
N ASN A 261 -11.37 12.44 8.13
CA ASN A 261 -10.31 13.12 8.88
C ASN A 261 -9.16 12.16 9.21
N ARG A 262 -9.47 10.90 9.56
CA ARG A 262 -8.45 9.88 9.85
C ARG A 262 -7.80 9.36 8.58
N ALA A 263 -8.56 9.23 7.48
CA ALA A 263 -8.01 8.94 6.17
C ALA A 263 -7.00 10.01 5.71
N GLU A 264 -7.37 11.29 5.79
CA GLU A 264 -6.51 12.42 5.43
C GLU A 264 -5.23 12.46 6.28
N ALA A 265 -5.34 12.20 7.58
CA ALA A 265 -4.20 12.13 8.48
C ALA A 265 -3.22 11.01 8.10
N LEU A 266 -3.71 9.81 7.78
CA LEU A 266 -2.85 8.69 7.37
C LEU A 266 -2.19 8.95 6.01
N TYR A 267 -2.92 9.50 5.03
CA TYR A 267 -2.31 9.88 3.75
C TYR A 267 -1.24 10.98 3.92
N THR A 268 -1.47 11.95 4.80
CA THR A 268 -0.48 13.00 5.11
C THR A 268 0.79 12.39 5.74
N GLN A 269 0.64 11.43 6.66
CA GLN A 269 1.79 10.72 7.22
C GLN A 269 2.55 9.90 6.18
N ALA A 270 1.82 9.24 5.26
CA ALA A 270 2.42 8.51 4.15
C ALA A 270 3.15 9.44 3.18
N LEU A 271 2.58 10.63 2.90
CA LEU A 271 3.17 11.69 2.09
C LEU A 271 4.50 12.16 2.69
N THR A 272 4.51 12.58 3.97
CA THR A 272 5.72 13.04 4.66
C THR A 272 6.82 11.99 4.62
N ARG A 273 6.45 10.73 4.85
CA ARG A 273 7.39 9.62 4.78
C ARG A 273 7.97 9.43 3.37
N ALA A 274 7.13 9.42 2.34
CA ALA A 274 7.56 9.28 0.96
C ALA A 274 8.51 10.41 0.54
N GLN A 275 8.29 11.64 1.03
CA GLN A 275 9.20 12.76 0.84
C GLN A 275 10.58 12.50 1.47
N HIS A 276 10.61 12.05 2.73
CA HIS A 276 11.86 11.70 3.41
C HIS A 276 12.62 10.56 2.73
N GLU A 277 11.91 9.59 2.16
CA GLU A 277 12.49 8.44 1.45
C GLU A 277 12.88 8.76 0.00
N GLY A 278 12.48 9.91 -0.54
CA GLY A 278 12.63 10.22 -1.97
C GLY A 278 11.82 9.29 -2.89
N ASN A 279 10.82 8.58 -2.37
CA ASN A 279 10.03 7.61 -3.13
C ASN A 279 8.88 8.33 -3.87
N LEU A 280 9.14 8.72 -5.12
CA LEU A 280 8.18 9.46 -5.95
C LEU A 280 6.87 8.70 -6.21
N HIS A 281 6.92 7.37 -6.31
CA HIS A 281 5.72 6.56 -6.51
C HIS A 281 4.81 6.61 -5.27
N HIS A 282 5.37 6.39 -4.08
CA HIS A 282 4.60 6.52 -2.83
C HIS A 282 4.08 7.94 -2.63
N LEU A 283 4.85 8.94 -3.05
CA LEU A 283 4.47 10.34 -2.99
C LEU A 283 3.25 10.63 -3.88
N GLN A 284 3.27 10.15 -5.13
CA GLN A 284 2.16 10.28 -6.07
C GLN A 284 0.90 9.60 -5.53
N GLN A 285 1.03 8.36 -5.01
CA GLN A 285 -0.09 7.61 -4.45
C GLN A 285 -0.72 8.28 -3.23
N ALA A 286 0.09 8.84 -2.32
CA ALA A 286 -0.42 9.56 -1.14
C ALA A 286 -1.18 10.84 -1.55
N ARG A 287 -0.65 11.62 -2.51
CA ARG A 287 -1.33 12.80 -3.07
C ARG A 287 -2.63 12.44 -3.76
N ARG A 288 -2.62 11.38 -4.58
CA ARG A 288 -3.83 10.84 -5.20
C ARG A 288 -4.88 10.47 -4.14
N GLY A 289 -4.47 9.77 -3.09
CA GLY A 289 -5.33 9.39 -1.98
C GLY A 289 -5.98 10.59 -1.29
N LEU A 290 -5.21 11.67 -1.03
CA LEU A 290 -5.74 12.93 -0.50
C LEU A 290 -6.76 13.58 -1.44
N GLY A 291 -6.45 13.63 -2.74
CA GLY A 291 -7.33 14.18 -3.76
C GLY A 291 -8.65 13.44 -3.88
N HIS A 292 -8.61 12.11 -3.94
CA HIS A 292 -9.81 11.28 -3.99
C HIS A 292 -10.62 11.37 -2.69
N THR A 293 -9.97 11.42 -1.53
CA THR A 293 -10.64 11.66 -0.24
C THR A 293 -11.37 12.99 -0.22
N ALA A 294 -10.73 14.07 -0.69
CA ALA A 294 -11.34 15.39 -0.79
C ALA A 294 -12.55 15.39 -1.73
N ARG A 295 -12.45 14.72 -2.90
CA ARG A 295 -13.55 14.62 -3.87
C ARG A 295 -14.76 13.88 -3.29
N LEU A 296 -14.54 12.73 -2.64
CA LEU A 296 -15.62 11.96 -2.02
C LEU A 296 -16.29 12.69 -0.86
N ARG A 297 -15.60 13.67 -0.25
CA ARG A 297 -16.14 14.59 0.75
C ARG A 297 -16.84 15.82 0.13
N GLY A 298 -16.92 15.92 -1.20
CA GLY A 298 -17.50 17.06 -1.92
C GLY A 298 -16.58 18.28 -2.02
N GLN A 299 -15.30 18.16 -1.65
CA GLN A 299 -14.31 19.25 -1.68
C GLN A 299 -13.57 19.29 -3.03
N ASN A 300 -14.29 19.46 -4.14
CA ASN A 300 -13.77 19.25 -5.49
C ASN A 300 -12.58 20.16 -5.85
N LEU A 301 -12.56 21.42 -5.40
CA LEU A 301 -11.43 22.32 -5.63
C LEU A 301 -10.15 21.83 -4.92
N ARG A 302 -10.28 21.38 -3.67
CA ARG A 302 -9.18 20.79 -2.90
C ARG A 302 -8.72 19.46 -3.51
N ALA A 303 -9.65 18.69 -4.08
CA ALA A 303 -9.31 17.48 -4.82
C ALA A 303 -8.44 17.79 -6.04
N ILE A 304 -8.84 18.79 -6.84
CA ILE A 304 -8.10 19.25 -8.02
C ILE A 304 -6.67 19.67 -7.65
N GLU A 305 -6.48 20.42 -6.56
CA GLU A 305 -5.15 20.81 -6.08
C GLU A 305 -4.25 19.58 -5.82
N TRP A 306 -4.74 18.62 -5.03
CA TRP A 306 -3.99 17.41 -4.71
C TRP A 306 -3.72 16.53 -5.92
N LEU A 307 -4.71 16.35 -6.79
CA LEU A 307 -4.60 15.52 -7.99
C LEU A 307 -3.67 16.15 -9.03
N THR A 308 -3.66 17.47 -9.15
CA THR A 308 -2.67 18.19 -9.98
C THR A 308 -1.26 17.95 -9.45
N GLN A 309 -1.04 18.06 -8.14
CA GLN A 309 0.27 17.74 -7.56
C GLN A 309 0.66 16.26 -7.77
N ALA A 310 -0.30 15.34 -7.71
CA ALA A 310 -0.06 13.93 -7.98
C ALA A 310 0.35 13.68 -9.44
N ALA A 311 -0.34 14.27 -10.41
CA ALA A 311 -0.02 14.14 -11.85
C ALA A 311 1.37 14.69 -12.22
N LEU A 312 1.85 15.70 -11.48
CA LEU A 312 3.15 16.33 -11.72
C LEU A 312 4.30 15.74 -10.85
N THR A 313 4.02 14.69 -10.07
CA THR A 313 5.00 14.13 -9.12
C THR A 313 6.17 13.43 -9.80
N VAL A 314 5.90 12.69 -10.88
CA VAL A 314 6.91 11.91 -11.61
C VAL A 314 7.45 12.77 -12.76
N PRO A 315 8.78 13.00 -12.88
CA PRO A 315 9.34 13.89 -13.91
C PRO A 315 8.93 13.51 -15.34
N ALA A 316 8.96 12.24 -15.71
CA ALA A 316 8.57 11.79 -17.04
C ALA A 316 7.09 12.09 -17.36
N GLU A 317 6.19 11.95 -16.37
CA GLU A 317 4.77 12.27 -16.53
C GLU A 317 4.56 13.78 -16.62
N ARG A 318 5.26 14.56 -15.79
CA ARG A 318 5.24 16.02 -15.83
C ARG A 318 5.70 16.56 -17.18
N ASP A 319 6.83 16.08 -17.68
CA ASP A 319 7.48 16.61 -18.88
C ASP A 319 6.70 16.21 -20.15
N SER A 320 6.07 15.03 -20.17
CA SER A 320 5.17 14.60 -21.26
C SER A 320 3.74 15.16 -21.14
N GLY A 321 3.36 15.64 -19.95
CA GLY A 321 1.98 16.01 -19.63
C GLY A 321 1.01 14.82 -19.55
N GLN A 322 1.50 13.58 -19.71
CA GLN A 322 0.71 12.36 -19.64
C GLN A 322 0.85 11.70 -18.27
N SER A 323 -0.26 11.51 -17.57
CA SER A 323 -0.29 10.85 -16.27
C SER A 323 -1.58 10.06 -16.10
N TRP A 324 -1.48 8.83 -15.62
CA TRP A 324 -2.64 7.99 -15.30
C TRP A 324 -3.55 8.65 -14.25
N VAL A 325 -3.02 9.53 -13.39
CA VAL A 325 -3.77 10.33 -12.41
C VAL A 325 -4.75 11.30 -13.06
N ASN A 326 -4.55 11.65 -14.34
CA ASN A 326 -5.46 12.56 -15.05
C ASN A 326 -6.90 12.02 -15.11
N VAL A 327 -7.12 10.71 -14.97
CA VAL A 327 -8.48 10.15 -14.86
C VAL A 327 -9.21 10.62 -13.60
N ASP A 328 -8.50 10.72 -12.47
CA ASP A 328 -9.06 11.19 -11.21
C ASP A 328 -9.24 12.70 -11.24
N LEU A 329 -8.31 13.42 -11.89
CA LEU A 329 -8.41 14.85 -12.11
C LEU A 329 -9.63 15.18 -12.98
N ALA A 330 -9.85 14.41 -14.05
CA ALA A 330 -11.05 14.50 -14.88
C ALA A 330 -12.32 14.22 -14.07
N ALA A 331 -12.31 13.19 -13.21
CA ALA A 331 -13.42 12.90 -12.29
C ALA A 331 -13.68 14.03 -11.29
N ALA A 332 -12.66 14.74 -10.80
CA ALA A 332 -12.85 15.89 -9.93
C ALA A 332 -13.42 17.12 -10.68
N HIS A 333 -12.97 17.34 -11.92
CA HIS A 333 -13.46 18.43 -12.77
C HIS A 333 -14.91 18.22 -13.23
N VAL A 334 -15.30 16.98 -13.57
CA VAL A 334 -16.68 16.70 -13.99
C VAL A 334 -17.69 16.92 -12.86
N SER A 335 -17.26 16.75 -11.60
CA SER A 335 -18.05 17.04 -10.39
C SER A 335 -18.18 18.54 -10.06
N LEU A 336 -17.57 19.45 -10.83
CA LEU A 336 -17.74 20.89 -10.60
C LEU A 336 -19.15 21.37 -11.04
N PRO A 337 -19.76 22.34 -10.33
CA PRO A 337 -21.08 22.85 -10.71
C PRO A 337 -21.14 23.36 -12.16
N ARG A 338 -20.12 24.13 -12.57
CA ARG A 338 -19.93 24.57 -13.95
C ARG A 338 -19.01 23.58 -14.68
N LEU A 339 -19.58 22.84 -15.63
CA LEU A 339 -18.85 21.88 -16.44
C LEU A 339 -18.01 22.59 -17.52
N ASP A 340 -16.74 22.23 -17.60
CA ASP A 340 -15.88 22.47 -18.75
C ASP A 340 -15.57 21.12 -19.42
N ALA A 341 -16.42 20.73 -20.38
CA ALA A 341 -16.32 19.42 -21.02
C ALA A 341 -15.03 19.27 -21.83
N ALA A 342 -14.56 20.35 -22.47
CA ALA A 342 -13.34 20.33 -23.28
C ALA A 342 -12.10 20.05 -22.41
N HIS A 343 -12.04 20.65 -21.22
CA HIS A 343 -10.96 20.39 -20.26
C HIS A 343 -10.99 18.95 -19.71
N VAL A 344 -12.17 18.40 -19.43
CA VAL A 344 -12.30 17.00 -18.99
C VAL A 344 -11.84 16.04 -20.07
N GLU A 345 -12.21 16.26 -21.34
CA GLU A 345 -11.76 15.46 -22.48
C GLU A 345 -10.25 15.57 -22.71
N ASP A 346 -9.67 16.78 -22.59
CA ASP A 346 -8.21 16.97 -22.67
C ASP A 346 -7.49 16.12 -21.60
N LEU A 347 -7.96 16.14 -20.36
CA LEU A 347 -7.40 15.31 -19.29
C LEU A 347 -7.49 13.82 -19.60
N LEU A 348 -8.64 13.34 -20.09
CA LEU A 348 -8.83 11.94 -20.50
C LEU A 348 -7.93 11.54 -21.68
N SER A 349 -7.63 12.47 -22.59
CA SER A 349 -6.69 12.22 -23.70
C SER A 349 -5.23 12.08 -23.25
N ARG A 350 -4.90 12.64 -22.08
CA ARG A 350 -3.55 12.67 -21.50
C ARG A 350 -3.35 11.67 -20.36
N THR A 351 -4.13 10.58 -20.30
CA THR A 351 -3.98 9.57 -19.25
C THR A 351 -2.84 8.58 -19.51
N GLY A 352 -2.40 8.45 -20.77
CA GLY A 352 -1.65 7.28 -21.20
C GLY A 352 -2.50 5.99 -21.15
N PRO A 353 -1.88 4.81 -21.27
CA PRO A 353 -2.61 3.54 -21.25
C PRO A 353 -3.17 3.23 -19.86
N LEU A 354 -4.50 3.17 -19.77
CA LEU A 354 -5.21 2.77 -18.55
C LEU A 354 -5.51 1.26 -18.55
N VAL A 355 -5.56 0.67 -17.36
CA VAL A 355 -5.91 -0.73 -17.15
C VAL A 355 -6.88 -0.87 -15.98
N SER A 356 -7.69 -1.93 -16.01
CA SER A 356 -8.56 -2.33 -14.89
C SER A 356 -9.44 -1.19 -14.35
N GLU A 357 -9.30 -0.83 -13.06
CA GLU A 357 -10.09 0.18 -12.37
C GLU A 357 -9.99 1.56 -13.01
N ASP A 358 -8.79 2.02 -13.37
CA ASP A 358 -8.62 3.38 -13.90
C ASP A 358 -9.27 3.51 -15.29
N ALA A 359 -9.22 2.44 -16.10
CA ALA A 359 -9.93 2.41 -17.38
C ALA A 359 -11.45 2.48 -17.19
N ALA A 360 -11.99 1.73 -16.22
CA ALA A 360 -13.41 1.78 -15.91
C ALA A 360 -13.84 3.14 -15.31
N ARG A 361 -12.99 3.79 -14.51
CA ARG A 361 -13.23 5.15 -14.01
C ARG A 361 -13.28 6.15 -15.16
N ALA A 362 -12.43 6.03 -16.18
CA ALA A 362 -12.51 6.87 -17.37
C ALA A 362 -13.88 6.73 -18.08
N GLU A 363 -14.43 5.52 -18.17
CA GLU A 363 -15.77 5.30 -18.71
C GLU A 363 -16.86 5.96 -17.86
N ILE A 364 -16.74 5.95 -16.53
CA ILE A 364 -17.68 6.67 -15.64
C ILE A 364 -17.61 8.17 -15.91
N VAL A 365 -16.41 8.74 -16.05
CA VAL A 365 -16.25 10.17 -16.34
C VAL A 365 -16.89 10.52 -17.69
N ARG A 366 -16.71 9.69 -18.72
CA ARG A 366 -17.38 9.87 -20.02
C ARG A 366 -18.90 9.74 -19.92
N ALA A 367 -19.40 8.81 -19.10
CA ALA A 367 -20.82 8.68 -18.85
C ALA A 367 -21.39 9.93 -18.15
N GLU A 368 -20.67 10.51 -17.19
CA GLU A 368 -21.09 11.77 -16.56
C GLU A 368 -21.08 12.95 -17.54
N LEU A 369 -20.08 13.04 -18.42
CA LEU A 369 -20.06 14.04 -19.48
C LEU A 369 -21.30 13.91 -20.38
N ALA A 370 -21.60 12.69 -20.85
CA ALA A 370 -22.77 12.43 -21.69
C ALA A 370 -24.07 12.83 -20.96
N ARG A 371 -24.23 12.45 -19.69
CA ARG A 371 -25.40 12.81 -18.88
C ARG A 371 -25.55 14.33 -18.78
N ARG A 372 -24.47 15.03 -18.44
CA ARG A 372 -24.50 16.50 -18.27
C ARG A 372 -24.71 17.26 -19.57
N GLN A 373 -24.46 16.63 -20.71
CA GLN A 373 -24.78 17.13 -22.05
C GLN A 373 -26.20 16.74 -22.53
N GLY A 374 -26.93 15.95 -21.74
CA GLY A 374 -28.32 15.54 -22.01
C GLY A 374 -28.48 14.17 -22.67
N ASP A 375 -27.38 13.45 -22.96
CA ASP A 375 -27.43 12.09 -23.54
C ASP A 375 -27.44 11.03 -22.44
N HIS A 376 -28.60 10.88 -21.79
CA HIS A 376 -28.80 9.93 -20.70
C HIS A 376 -28.73 8.46 -21.17
N ASP A 377 -29.12 8.19 -22.41
CA ASP A 377 -29.09 6.85 -22.98
C ASP A 377 -27.65 6.38 -23.20
N LEU A 378 -26.78 7.25 -23.72
CA LEU A 378 -25.35 6.95 -23.83
C LEU A 378 -24.73 6.73 -22.45
N ALA A 379 -25.01 7.62 -21.48
CA ALA A 379 -24.51 7.48 -20.12
C ALA A 379 -24.88 6.11 -19.51
N ALA A 380 -26.15 5.70 -19.61
CA ALA A 380 -26.60 4.41 -19.11
C ALA A 380 -25.95 3.22 -19.85
N ARG A 381 -25.82 3.29 -21.18
CA ARG A 381 -25.16 2.23 -21.98
C ARG A 381 -23.70 2.03 -21.59
N VAL A 382 -22.97 3.11 -21.32
CA VAL A 382 -21.55 3.06 -20.92
C VAL A 382 -21.38 2.45 -19.51
N LEU A 383 -22.31 2.73 -18.59
CA LEU A 383 -22.24 2.24 -17.22
C LEU A 383 -22.62 0.77 -17.04
N ARG A 384 -23.61 0.27 -17.79
CA ARG A 384 -24.18 -1.09 -17.61
C ARG A 384 -23.16 -2.24 -17.62
N PRO A 385 -22.11 -2.24 -18.46
CA PRO A 385 -21.11 -3.32 -18.47
C PRO A 385 -20.18 -3.33 -17.24
N LEU A 386 -20.15 -2.25 -16.45
CA LEU A 386 -19.23 -2.12 -15.31
C LEU A 386 -19.72 -2.94 -14.11
N ASN A 387 -18.80 -3.53 -13.36
CA ASN A 387 -19.15 -4.36 -12.20
C ASN A 387 -19.59 -3.50 -10.99
N PRO A 388 -20.87 -3.55 -10.56
CA PRO A 388 -21.41 -2.71 -9.49
C PRO A 388 -20.91 -3.06 -8.09
N ARG A 389 -20.23 -4.20 -7.91
CA ARG A 389 -19.74 -4.67 -6.60
C ARG A 389 -18.39 -4.07 -6.22
N MET A 390 -17.62 -3.60 -7.20
CA MET A 390 -16.28 -3.07 -6.97
C MET A 390 -16.32 -1.81 -6.10
N LEU A 391 -15.33 -1.65 -5.21
CA LEU A 391 -15.26 -0.50 -4.32
C LEU A 391 -15.33 0.83 -5.06
N TRP A 392 -14.50 0.99 -6.10
CA TRP A 392 -14.42 2.24 -6.85
C TRP A 392 -15.75 2.61 -7.50
N MET A 393 -16.50 1.63 -8.02
CA MET A 393 -17.82 1.84 -8.62
C MET A 393 -18.81 2.39 -7.58
N ARG A 394 -18.73 1.89 -6.34
CA ARG A 394 -19.54 2.37 -5.20
C ARG A 394 -19.07 3.75 -4.70
N GLU A 395 -17.77 4.02 -4.75
CA GLU A 395 -17.22 5.35 -4.44
C GLU A 395 -17.66 6.39 -5.46
N GLU A 396 -17.60 6.09 -6.76
CA GLU A 396 -18.09 6.97 -7.82
C GLU A 396 -19.61 7.18 -7.73
N ALA A 397 -20.38 6.13 -7.43
CA ALA A 397 -21.82 6.26 -7.22
C ALA A 397 -22.17 7.22 -6.09
N ALA A 398 -21.35 7.26 -5.03
CA ALA A 398 -21.54 8.21 -3.95
C ALA A 398 -21.15 9.65 -4.33
N ALA A 399 -20.19 9.84 -5.24
CA ALA A 399 -19.74 11.16 -5.69
C ALA A 399 -20.62 11.74 -6.82
N LEU A 400 -21.24 10.88 -7.62
CA LEU A 400 -22.05 11.23 -8.78
C LEU A 400 -23.46 10.61 -8.67
N PRO A 401 -24.23 10.89 -7.61
CA PRO A 401 -25.48 10.17 -7.35
C PRO A 401 -26.48 10.30 -8.50
N GLU A 402 -26.57 11.49 -9.13
CA GLU A 402 -27.46 11.73 -10.28
C GLU A 402 -27.17 10.82 -11.47
N LEU A 403 -25.89 10.53 -11.74
CA LEU A 403 -25.48 9.61 -12.81
C LEU A 403 -26.00 8.20 -12.58
N PHE A 404 -25.81 7.72 -11.36
CA PHE A 404 -26.10 6.33 -11.03
C PHE A 404 -27.60 6.07 -10.84
N THR A 405 -28.43 7.11 -10.72
CA THR A 405 -29.90 6.95 -10.81
C THR A 405 -30.35 6.37 -12.15
N LEU A 406 -29.58 6.56 -13.24
CA LEU A 406 -29.88 6.01 -14.56
C LEU A 406 -29.84 4.48 -14.63
N LEU A 407 -29.20 3.83 -13.65
CA LEU A 407 -29.14 2.37 -13.54
C LEU A 407 -30.34 1.78 -12.76
N GLY A 408 -31.12 2.61 -12.06
CA GLY A 408 -32.25 2.16 -11.25
C GLY A 408 -31.87 1.03 -10.27
N PRO A 409 -32.49 -0.15 -10.35
CA PRO A 409 -32.20 -1.27 -9.45
C PRO A 409 -30.80 -1.87 -9.62
N ASP A 410 -30.14 -1.63 -10.76
CA ASP A 410 -28.79 -2.12 -11.04
C ASP A 410 -27.69 -1.21 -10.46
N ALA A 411 -28.08 -0.11 -9.79
CA ALA A 411 -27.13 0.81 -9.17
C ALA A 411 -26.28 0.13 -8.08
N PRO A 412 -24.99 0.52 -7.93
CA PRO A 412 -24.12 0.02 -6.89
C PRO A 412 -24.71 0.24 -5.50
N ARG A 413 -24.60 -0.78 -4.63
CA ARG A 413 -25.03 -0.63 -3.23
C ARG A 413 -24.17 0.42 -2.52
N PRO A 414 -24.75 1.34 -1.72
CA PRO A 414 -24.00 2.33 -0.98
C PRO A 414 -22.92 1.72 -0.08
N LEU A 415 -21.83 2.46 0.13
CA LEU A 415 -20.80 2.11 1.12
C LEU A 415 -21.32 2.36 2.54
N PRO A 416 -20.81 1.63 3.56
CA PRO A 416 -21.17 1.84 4.95
C PRO A 416 -20.48 3.11 5.47
N ARG A 417 -20.99 4.28 5.07
CA ARG A 417 -20.48 5.58 5.51
C ARG A 417 -21.33 6.12 6.65
N GLU A 418 -20.65 6.57 7.70
CA GLU A 418 -21.29 7.38 8.73
C GLU A 418 -21.10 8.86 8.40
N ASP A 419 -22.19 9.62 8.39
CA ASP A 419 -22.15 11.06 8.05
C ASP A 419 -21.46 11.90 9.14
N THR A 420 -21.38 11.38 10.36
CA THR A 420 -20.76 12.06 11.51
C THR A 420 -19.78 11.13 12.19
N LEU A 421 -18.56 11.62 12.43
CA LEU A 421 -17.55 10.91 13.21
C LEU A 421 -18.04 10.78 14.65
N ARG A 422 -18.27 9.56 15.14
CA ARG A 422 -18.73 9.27 16.48
C ARG A 422 -17.58 8.79 17.35
N VAL A 423 -17.45 9.34 18.55
CA VAL A 423 -16.49 8.90 19.56
C VAL A 423 -17.25 8.54 20.83
N ASP A 424 -17.25 7.27 21.19
CA ASP A 424 -17.84 6.77 22.43
C ASP A 424 -16.74 6.52 23.46
N VAL A 425 -16.87 7.14 24.63
CA VAL A 425 -15.95 7.03 25.74
C VAL A 425 -16.67 6.43 26.94
N THR A 426 -16.20 5.25 27.34
CA THR A 426 -16.56 4.61 28.60
C THR A 426 -15.48 4.92 29.61
N ALA A 427 -15.83 5.61 30.70
CA ALA A 427 -14.94 5.91 31.81
C ALA A 427 -15.48 5.39 33.15
N ALA A 428 -16.77 5.00 33.25
CA ALA A 428 -17.27 4.33 34.42
C ALA A 428 -16.76 2.88 34.45
N GLY A 429 -15.93 2.55 35.43
CA GLY A 429 -15.24 1.27 35.50
C GLY A 429 -14.01 1.23 34.59
N TYR A 430 -13.87 0.16 33.80
CA TYR A 430 -12.71 0.00 32.92
C TYR A 430 -12.84 0.87 31.67
N PRO A 431 -11.82 1.68 31.35
CA PRO A 431 -11.92 2.60 30.24
C PRO A 431 -11.96 1.89 28.87
N ASP A 432 -12.86 2.34 28.00
CA ASP A 432 -12.93 1.94 26.60
C ASP A 432 -13.20 3.18 25.73
N VAL A 433 -12.47 3.31 24.63
CA VAL A 433 -12.64 4.43 23.69
C VAL A 433 -12.86 3.85 22.30
N ARG A 434 -13.98 4.22 21.67
CA ARG A 434 -14.35 3.73 20.36
C ARG A 434 -14.56 4.89 19.39
N VAL A 435 -14.05 4.76 18.17
CA VAL A 435 -14.27 5.71 17.07
C VAL A 435 -15.05 4.99 15.97
N ASN A 436 -16.26 5.44 15.68
CA ASN A 436 -17.24 4.76 14.81
C ASN A 436 -17.37 3.26 15.17
N GLY A 437 -17.58 2.98 16.46
CA GLY A 437 -17.74 1.64 17.01
C GLY A 437 -16.45 0.82 17.16
N ARG A 438 -15.30 1.32 16.70
CA ARG A 438 -14.01 0.59 16.70
C ARG A 438 -13.15 0.96 17.90
N PRO A 439 -12.62 -0.02 18.66
CA PRO A 439 -11.78 0.26 19.80
C PRO A 439 -10.48 0.96 19.37
N VAL A 440 -10.07 1.96 20.15
CA VAL A 440 -8.83 2.71 19.98
C VAL A 440 -8.05 2.65 21.29
N THR A 441 -6.82 2.19 21.22
CA THR A 441 -5.93 2.17 22.39
C THR A 441 -5.32 3.54 22.62
N LEU A 442 -5.63 4.14 23.76
CA LEU A 442 -4.99 5.37 24.23
C LEU A 442 -4.05 5.05 25.40
N PRO A 443 -2.82 5.62 25.42
CA PRO A 443 -2.01 5.64 26.63
C PRO A 443 -2.76 6.38 27.75
N ASP A 444 -2.56 5.98 29.00
CA ASP A 444 -3.24 6.58 30.17
C ASP A 444 -3.18 8.11 30.18
N LEU A 445 -2.02 8.69 29.86
CA LEU A 445 -1.83 10.14 29.78
C LEU A 445 -2.79 10.81 28.78
N ALA A 446 -3.04 10.18 27.64
CA ALA A 446 -3.97 10.68 26.62
C ALA A 446 -5.43 10.43 27.01
N LEU A 447 -5.71 9.29 27.64
CA LEU A 447 -7.03 8.93 28.14
C LEU A 447 -7.50 9.92 29.23
N VAL A 448 -6.65 10.22 30.21
CA VAL A 448 -6.94 11.23 31.25
C VAL A 448 -7.21 12.60 30.62
N ALA A 449 -6.40 13.02 29.65
CA ALA A 449 -6.64 14.28 28.94
C ALA A 449 -7.99 14.32 28.20
N LEU A 450 -8.38 13.22 27.55
CA LEU A 450 -9.66 13.11 26.86
C LEU A 450 -10.83 13.23 27.84
N VAL A 451 -10.76 12.48 28.94
CA VAL A 451 -11.83 12.42 29.93
C VAL A 451 -11.96 13.75 30.68
N ALA A 452 -10.85 14.39 31.04
CA ALA A 452 -10.86 15.74 31.61
C ALA A 452 -11.48 16.79 30.67
N LEU A 453 -11.21 16.69 29.36
CA LEU A 453 -11.86 17.55 28.36
C LEU A 453 -13.37 17.29 28.29
N LEU A 454 -13.81 16.03 28.32
CA LEU A 454 -15.24 15.66 28.28
C LEU A 454 -15.98 16.09 29.54
N ASP A 455 -15.39 15.91 30.73
CA ASP A 455 -15.91 16.39 32.01
C ASP A 455 -16.11 17.92 31.99
N ALA A 456 -15.21 18.65 31.33
CA ALA A 456 -15.30 20.10 31.16
C ALA A 456 -16.20 20.54 29.98
N GLY A 457 -17.05 19.65 29.45
CA GLY A 457 -17.96 19.98 28.34
C GLY A 457 -17.27 20.15 26.98
N GLY A 458 -16.10 19.54 26.81
CA GLY A 458 -15.32 19.51 25.58
C GLY A 458 -14.35 20.69 25.41
N THR A 459 -14.22 21.59 26.39
CA THR A 459 -13.25 22.70 26.36
C THR A 459 -12.62 22.94 27.72
N LEU A 460 -11.29 22.89 27.80
CA LEU A 460 -10.53 23.06 29.04
C LEU A 460 -9.37 24.02 28.83
N ASP A 461 -9.08 24.90 29.78
CA ASP A 461 -7.89 25.77 29.70
C ASP A 461 -6.59 24.98 29.93
N ALA A 462 -5.47 25.55 29.51
CA ALA A 462 -4.18 24.88 29.53
C ALA A 462 -3.66 24.58 30.95
N GLU A 463 -4.04 25.36 31.96
CA GLU A 463 -3.63 25.15 33.34
C GLU A 463 -4.42 24.00 33.96
N SER A 464 -5.75 24.03 33.83
CA SER A 464 -6.62 22.95 34.28
C SER A 464 -6.29 21.61 33.62
N LEU A 465 -5.97 21.62 32.31
CA LEU A 465 -5.53 20.38 31.64
C LEU A 465 -4.18 19.90 32.18
N ALA A 466 -3.23 20.81 32.45
CA ALA A 466 -1.94 20.44 33.00
C ALA A 466 -2.04 19.86 34.42
N ASP A 467 -2.99 20.34 35.20
CA ASP A 467 -3.29 19.82 36.53
C ASP A 467 -4.03 18.47 36.46
N ALA A 468 -4.95 18.28 35.51
CA ALA A 468 -5.63 17.00 35.31
C ALA A 468 -4.65 15.87 34.93
N VAL A 469 -3.65 16.17 34.10
CA VAL A 469 -2.66 15.16 33.69
C VAL A 469 -1.43 15.09 34.60
N ARG A 470 -1.44 15.75 35.76
CA ARG A 470 -0.30 15.73 36.70
C ARG A 470 -0.05 14.32 37.24
N ASP A 471 1.20 14.05 37.57
CA ASP A 471 1.58 12.92 38.44
C ASP A 471 2.27 13.49 39.69
N ASP A 472 2.69 12.62 40.61
CA ASP A 472 3.29 13.04 41.88
C ASP A 472 4.70 13.64 41.78
N ALA A 473 5.30 13.66 40.58
CA ALA A 473 6.63 14.24 40.42
C ALA A 473 6.59 15.78 40.42
N PRO A 474 7.45 16.45 41.21
CA PRO A 474 7.52 17.90 41.22
C PRO A 474 8.01 18.42 39.87
N ARG A 475 7.26 19.35 39.27
CA ARG A 475 7.57 19.94 37.96
C ARG A 475 7.41 21.46 37.95
N ALA A 476 8.34 22.14 37.28
CA ALA A 476 8.21 23.56 37.01
C ALA A 476 7.04 23.85 36.02
N GLY A 477 6.52 25.09 36.00
CA GLY A 477 5.38 25.46 35.15
C GLY A 477 5.54 25.12 33.67
N ARG A 478 6.74 25.33 33.10
CA ARG A 478 7.05 24.95 31.71
C ARG A 478 6.95 23.44 31.46
N GLN A 479 7.40 22.62 32.41
CA GLN A 479 7.35 21.15 32.29
C GLN A 479 5.92 20.63 32.43
N ARG A 480 5.08 21.25 33.26
CA ARG A 480 3.64 20.96 33.35
C ARG A 480 2.94 21.22 32.01
N ALA A 481 3.16 22.38 31.41
CA ALA A 481 2.61 22.73 30.10
C ALA A 481 3.08 21.78 28.98
N GLN A 482 4.36 21.39 28.98
CA GLN A 482 4.89 20.40 28.03
C GLN A 482 4.23 19.03 28.18
N ARG A 483 3.92 18.60 29.41
CA ARG A 483 3.21 17.34 29.65
C ARG A 483 1.78 17.39 29.13
N ALA A 484 1.04 18.48 29.36
CA ALA A 484 -0.30 18.67 28.79
C ALA A 484 -0.27 18.64 27.25
N SER A 485 0.69 19.34 26.64
CA SER A 485 0.91 19.31 25.19
C SER A 485 1.20 17.90 24.68
N ARG A 486 2.05 17.13 25.38
CA ARG A 486 2.33 15.72 25.08
C ARG A 486 1.08 14.85 25.21
N ALA A 487 0.26 15.05 26.23
CA ALA A 487 -0.99 14.32 26.43
C ALA A 487 -1.94 14.54 25.24
N VAL A 488 -2.10 15.79 24.81
CA VAL A 488 -2.91 16.15 23.64
C VAL A 488 -2.32 15.61 22.34
N GLN A 489 -1.00 15.60 22.19
CA GLN A 489 -0.35 14.99 21.03
C GLN A 489 -0.61 13.48 20.96
N GLN A 490 -0.51 12.78 22.10
CA GLN A 490 -0.83 11.35 22.18
C GLN A 490 -2.31 11.10 21.93
N LEU A 491 -3.20 11.96 22.42
CA LEU A 491 -4.64 11.89 22.18
C LEU A 491 -4.98 12.05 20.69
N ARG A 492 -4.43 13.06 20.03
CA ARG A 492 -4.56 13.24 18.56
C ARG A 492 -4.04 12.03 17.80
N GLY A 493 -2.88 11.50 18.21
CA GLY A 493 -2.27 10.33 17.60
C GLY A 493 -3.11 9.07 17.76
N GLY A 494 -3.66 8.83 18.96
CA GLY A 494 -4.50 7.68 19.26
C GLY A 494 -5.85 7.73 18.56
N LEU A 495 -6.57 8.86 18.67
CA LEU A 495 -7.83 9.07 17.96
C LEU A 495 -7.67 9.05 16.43
N GLY A 496 -6.50 9.47 15.94
CA GLY A 496 -6.08 9.25 14.56
C GLY A 496 -6.35 10.43 13.61
N TRP A 497 -6.82 11.58 14.10
CA TRP A 497 -6.85 12.82 13.32
C TRP A 497 -6.34 14.02 14.14
N PRO A 498 -5.49 14.91 13.56
CA PRO A 498 -4.93 16.06 14.29
C PRO A 498 -5.96 17.03 14.84
N GLY A 499 -7.11 17.15 14.16
CA GLY A 499 -8.20 18.04 14.52
C GLY A 499 -9.02 17.58 15.73
N SER A 500 -8.79 16.38 16.26
CA SER A 500 -9.57 15.81 17.37
C SER A 500 -9.56 16.69 18.62
N VAL A 501 -8.46 17.42 18.80
CA VAL A 501 -8.32 18.48 19.79
C VAL A 501 -7.65 19.67 19.10
N THR A 502 -8.20 20.87 19.23
CA THR A 502 -7.56 22.12 18.80
C THR A 502 -7.06 22.89 20.01
N HIS A 503 -6.03 23.72 19.83
CA HIS A 503 -5.53 24.60 20.89
C HIS A 503 -5.47 26.04 20.37
N ALA A 504 -6.24 26.92 20.98
CA ALA A 504 -6.29 28.34 20.61
C ALA A 504 -6.56 29.18 21.87
N HIS A 505 -5.91 30.34 21.97
CA HIS A 505 -6.09 31.30 23.08
C HIS A 505 -5.95 30.66 24.48
N GLY A 506 -4.97 29.76 24.66
CA GLY A 506 -4.71 29.09 25.94
C GLY A 506 -5.74 28.02 26.34
N ARG A 507 -6.62 27.62 25.42
CA ARG A 507 -7.65 26.60 25.67
C ARG A 507 -7.54 25.45 24.67
N TYR A 508 -7.76 24.25 25.16
CA TYR A 508 -7.92 23.03 24.38
C TYR A 508 -9.41 22.76 24.17
N ARG A 509 -9.77 22.35 22.96
CA ARG A 509 -11.17 22.10 22.58
C ARG A 509 -11.27 20.84 21.73
N LEU A 510 -12.19 19.96 22.07
CA LEU A 510 -12.54 18.78 21.27
C LEU A 510 -13.15 19.19 19.93
N ASP A 511 -12.95 18.36 18.90
CA ASP A 511 -13.50 18.58 17.56
C ASP A 511 -15.03 18.74 17.62
N PRO A 512 -15.59 19.93 17.31
CA PRO A 512 -17.03 20.15 17.33
C PRO A 512 -17.76 19.42 16.19
N GLY A 513 -17.03 18.96 15.17
CA GLY A 513 -17.59 18.18 14.06
C GLY A 513 -17.75 16.70 14.38
N ALA A 514 -17.25 16.24 15.54
CA ALA A 514 -17.44 14.88 16.01
C ALA A 514 -18.58 14.80 17.04
N ALA A 515 -19.35 13.71 16.98
CA ALA A 515 -20.34 13.36 17.99
C ALA A 515 -19.66 12.65 19.15
N TRP A 516 -19.47 13.35 20.27
CA TRP A 516 -18.88 12.81 21.49
C TRP A 516 -19.95 12.22 22.41
N SER A 517 -19.79 10.97 22.78
CA SER A 517 -20.60 10.27 23.77
C SER A 517 -19.70 9.90 24.96
N TYR A 518 -20.15 10.23 26.16
CA TYR A 518 -19.38 10.05 27.39
C TYR A 518 -20.30 9.51 28.47
N ASP A 519 -20.02 8.28 28.91
CA ASP A 519 -20.92 7.49 29.74
C ASP A 519 -21.13 8.06 31.15
N VAL A 520 -20.12 8.67 31.77
CA VAL A 520 -20.23 9.30 33.09
C VAL A 520 -21.22 10.46 33.05
N LEU A 521 -21.09 11.38 32.09
CA LEU A 521 -22.03 12.48 31.92
C LEU A 521 -23.44 12.00 31.60
N ASN A 522 -23.57 10.93 30.80
CA ASN A 522 -24.86 10.32 30.50
C ASN A 522 -25.52 9.72 31.76
N ARG A 523 -24.75 9.02 32.60
CA ARG A 523 -25.23 8.44 33.87
C ARG A 523 -25.62 9.51 34.88
N GLN A 524 -24.81 10.57 35.03
CA GLN A 524 -25.15 11.71 35.89
C GLN A 524 -26.48 12.35 35.48
N ARG A 525 -26.72 12.53 34.18
CA ARG A 525 -28.00 13.05 33.66
C ARG A 525 -29.17 12.10 33.91
N ALA A 526 -28.93 10.80 33.94
CA ALA A 526 -29.93 9.77 34.21
C ALA A 526 -30.14 9.50 35.72
N GLY A 527 -29.31 10.07 36.60
CA GLY A 527 -29.31 9.76 38.04
C GLY A 527 -28.80 8.35 38.36
N GLU A 528 -27.99 7.77 37.47
CA GLU A 528 -27.43 6.43 37.66
C GLU A 528 -26.11 6.49 38.45
N PRO A 529 -25.87 5.55 39.38
CA PRO A 529 -24.64 5.54 40.18
C PRO A 529 -23.40 5.22 39.33
N ILE A 530 -22.26 5.81 39.70
CA ILE A 530 -20.95 5.58 39.07
C ILE A 530 -20.04 4.95 40.13
N PRO A 531 -19.97 3.61 40.21
CA PRO A 531 -19.29 2.93 41.32
C PRO A 531 -17.76 2.93 41.21
N ALA A 532 -17.22 3.26 40.03
CA ALA A 532 -15.79 3.34 39.76
C ALA A 532 -15.54 4.27 38.58
N PHE A 533 -14.39 4.94 38.56
CA PHE A 533 -13.99 5.88 37.52
C PHE A 533 -12.56 5.58 37.04
N LEU A 534 -12.39 5.36 35.74
CA LEU A 534 -11.11 5.05 35.09
C LEU A 534 -10.29 3.99 35.84
N ARG A 535 -10.93 2.86 36.15
CA ARG A 535 -10.35 1.75 36.91
C ARG A 535 -9.05 1.28 36.25
N GLY A 536 -7.98 1.20 37.04
CA GLY A 536 -6.64 0.85 36.58
C GLY A 536 -5.75 2.04 36.23
N VAL A 537 -6.28 3.27 36.19
CA VAL A 537 -5.55 4.50 35.83
C VAL A 537 -5.30 5.37 37.08
N HIS A 538 -4.74 4.78 38.14
CA HIS A 538 -4.60 5.44 39.45
C HIS A 538 -3.33 6.29 39.62
N VAL A 539 -2.47 6.36 38.61
CA VAL A 539 -1.20 7.12 38.65
C VAL A 539 -1.43 8.64 38.61
N PHE A 540 -2.65 9.08 38.32
CA PHE A 540 -3.01 10.49 38.17
C PHE A 540 -3.88 10.92 39.35
N PRO A 541 -3.41 11.82 40.23
CA PRO A 541 -4.19 12.25 41.39
C PRO A 541 -5.58 12.78 41.05
N TRP A 542 -5.71 13.50 39.92
CA TRP A 542 -7.00 14.00 39.43
C TRP A 542 -8.04 12.90 39.24
N VAL A 543 -7.64 11.69 38.83
CA VAL A 543 -8.56 10.56 38.64
C VAL A 543 -9.13 10.11 39.99
N THR A 544 -8.29 10.01 41.01
CA THR A 544 -8.68 9.62 42.36
C THR A 544 -9.58 10.69 43.01
N ASP A 545 -9.20 11.97 42.86
CA ASP A 545 -9.98 13.10 43.37
C ASP A 545 -11.38 13.11 42.72
N ARG A 546 -11.45 12.93 41.39
CA ARG A 546 -12.71 12.91 40.65
C ARG A 546 -13.58 11.68 40.96
N GLU A 547 -12.98 10.51 41.18
CA GLU A 547 -13.71 9.31 41.61
C GLU A 547 -14.41 9.54 42.96
N GLN A 548 -13.74 10.19 43.92
CA GLN A 548 -14.33 10.54 45.20
C GLN A 548 -15.51 11.51 45.05
N ASP A 549 -15.37 12.54 44.21
CA ASP A 549 -16.46 13.48 43.92
C ASP A 549 -17.69 12.76 43.35
N LEU A 550 -17.51 11.88 42.38
CA LEU A 550 -18.61 11.12 41.75
C LEU A 550 -19.31 10.18 42.74
N LEU A 551 -18.58 9.59 43.69
CA LEU A 551 -19.16 8.75 44.74
C LEU A 551 -19.99 9.56 45.75
N LEU A 552 -19.56 10.78 46.05
CA LEU A 552 -20.29 11.70 46.94
C LEU A 552 -21.55 12.26 46.26
N GLU A 553 -21.47 12.59 44.96
CA GLU A 553 -22.60 13.07 44.15
C GLU A 553 -23.71 12.00 44.00
N GLY A 554 -23.35 10.70 43.96
CA GLY A 554 -24.32 9.60 43.83
C GLY A 554 -24.95 9.13 45.15
N ALA A 555 -24.51 9.67 46.30
CA ALA A 555 -25.01 9.30 47.63
C ALA A 555 -26.10 10.24 48.19
N GLY A 556 -26.42 11.32 47.47
CA GLY A 556 -27.49 12.28 47.78
C GLY A 556 -28.59 12.25 46.73
#